data_AF-A0A1B3IR20-F1
#
_entry.id   AF-A0A1B3IR20-F1
#
_cell.length_a   1.000
_cell.length_b   1.000
_cell.length_c   1.000
_cell.angle_alpha   90.00
_cell.angle_beta   90.00
_cell.angle_gamma   90.00
#
_symmetry.space_group_name_H-M   'P 1'
#
loop_
_entity.id
_entity.type
_entity.pdbx_description
1 polymer ?
#
loop_
_entity_poly.entity_id
_entity_poly.type
_entity_poly.pdbx_seq_one_letter_code
_entity_poly.pdbx_strand_id
1 'polypeptide(L)'
;MTAQKKRTQINVRLDELELEKVKYSADVLGLSVGQYVKQVVTKSPLIEPKFSPDFQKTAIRQLVGIANNLNQLTRLAHINGTTSTQQAIDQLRKEVDLLWQQLAK
;
A
#
# COMPACT_ATOMS: atom_id res chain seq x y z
N MET A 1 -35.15 -16.19 15.70
CA MET A 1 -33.89 -15.94 14.97
C MET A 1 -32.76 -16.61 15.74
N THR A 2 -32.22 -17.72 15.25
CA THR A 2 -31.16 -18.48 15.94
C THR A 2 -29.82 -17.75 15.78
N ALA A 3 -29.22 -17.32 16.89
CA ALA A 3 -27.90 -16.69 16.90
C ALA A 3 -26.85 -17.64 16.30
N GLN A 4 -26.21 -17.23 15.21
CA GLN A 4 -25.22 -18.04 14.51
C GLN A 4 -23.97 -18.21 15.40
N LYS A 5 -23.74 -19.44 15.87
CA LYS A 5 -22.61 -19.78 16.74
C LYS A 5 -21.31 -19.54 15.95
N LYS A 6 -20.45 -18.63 16.40
CA LYS A 6 -19.14 -18.35 15.76
C LYS A 6 -18.25 -19.59 15.91
N ARG A 7 -18.16 -20.42 14.87
CA ARG A 7 -17.40 -21.69 14.88
C ARG A 7 -15.97 -21.56 14.36
N THR A 8 -15.60 -20.44 13.74
CA THR A 8 -14.26 -20.24 13.17
C THR A 8 -13.26 -19.86 14.26
N GLN A 9 -12.10 -20.52 14.25
CA GLN A 9 -11.00 -20.30 15.18
C GLN A 9 -9.73 -19.93 14.41
N ILE A 10 -8.91 -19.07 15.00
CA ILE A 10 -7.58 -18.70 14.50
C ILE A 10 -6.58 -19.12 15.57
N ASN A 11 -5.60 -19.94 15.21
CA ASN A 11 -4.54 -20.36 16.11
C ASN A 11 -3.32 -19.46 15.90
N VAL A 12 -2.85 -18.81 16.96
CA VAL A 12 -1.64 -17.98 16.96
C VAL A 12 -0.60 -18.69 17.81
N ARG A 13 0.59 -18.94 17.23
CA ARG A 13 1.74 -19.45 17.98
C ARG A 13 2.52 -18.25 18.50
N LEU A 14 2.86 -18.26 19.77
CA LEU A 14 3.60 -17.21 20.45
C LEU A 14 4.78 -17.87 21.17
N ASP A 15 5.90 -17.17 21.23
CA ASP A 15 6.94 -17.48 22.21
C ASP A 15 6.55 -16.99 23.61
N GLU A 16 7.42 -17.25 24.59
CA GLU A 16 7.14 -16.95 26.00
C GLU A 16 7.05 -15.43 26.26
N LEU A 17 7.92 -14.63 25.63
CA LEU A 17 7.97 -13.17 25.77
C LEU A 17 6.77 -12.51 25.10
N GLU A 18 6.38 -13.00 23.92
CA GLU A 18 5.19 -12.56 23.21
C GLU A 18 3.93 -12.85 24.02
N LEU A 19 3.82 -14.06 24.58
CA LEU A 19 2.68 -14.44 25.42
C LEU A 19 2.58 -13.55 26.67
N GLU A 20 3.70 -13.25 27.32
CA GLU A 20 3.73 -12.38 28.51
C GLU A 20 3.22 -10.97 28.19
N LYS A 21 3.66 -10.39 27.07
CA LYS A 21 3.16 -9.09 26.59
C LYS A 21 1.66 -9.10 26.34
N VAL A 22 1.13 -10.17 25.71
CA VAL A 22 -0.31 -10.31 25.46
C VAL A 22 -1.08 -10.42 26.78
N LYS A 23 -0.59 -11.22 27.74
CA LYS A 23 -1.21 -11.37 29.06
C LYS A 23 -1.25 -10.06 29.83
N TYR A 24 -0.11 -9.36 29.90
CA TYR A 24 -0.02 -8.07 30.56
C TYR A 24 -1.00 -7.05 29.96
N SER A 25 -1.03 -6.96 28.62
CA SER A 25 -1.93 -6.02 27.93
C SER A 25 -3.41 -6.36 28.14
N ALA A 26 -3.74 -7.66 28.19
CA ALA A 26 -5.09 -8.11 28.48
C ALA A 26 -5.50 -7.77 29.92
N ASP A 27 -4.61 -7.98 30.89
CA ASP A 27 -4.82 -7.69 32.31
C ASP A 27 -5.03 -6.18 32.56
N VAL A 28 -4.18 -5.33 31.98
CA VAL A 28 -4.30 -3.86 32.04
C VAL A 28 -5.66 -3.38 31.53
N LEU A 29 -6.22 -4.06 30.54
CA LEU A 29 -7.52 -3.73 29.93
C LEU A 29 -8.70 -4.49 30.56
N GLY A 30 -8.47 -5.33 31.58
CA GLY A 30 -9.51 -6.14 32.22
C GLY A 30 -10.17 -7.16 31.28
N LEU A 31 -9.44 -7.63 30.26
CA LEU A 31 -9.93 -8.57 29.25
C LEU A 31 -9.29 -9.94 29.44
N SER A 32 -9.99 -11.01 29.04
CA SER A 32 -9.31 -12.28 28.82
C SER A 32 -8.34 -12.19 27.64
N VAL A 33 -7.27 -12.98 27.67
CA VAL A 33 -6.28 -13.07 26.57
C VAL A 33 -6.97 -13.27 25.21
N GLY A 34 -7.96 -14.17 25.14
CA GLY A 34 -8.71 -14.41 23.90
C GLY A 34 -9.57 -13.23 23.45
N GLN A 35 -10.19 -12.48 24.38
CA GLN A 35 -10.93 -11.26 24.04
C GLN A 35 -10.00 -10.14 23.57
N TYR A 36 -8.86 -9.97 24.23
CA TYR A 36 -7.84 -9.01 23.84
C TYR A 36 -7.30 -9.31 22.44
N VAL A 37 -6.84 -10.54 22.18
CA VAL A 37 -6.33 -10.94 20.84
C VAL A 37 -7.41 -10.77 19.78
N LYS A 38 -8.65 -11.17 20.07
CA LYS A 38 -9.77 -10.94 19.15
C LYS A 38 -9.99 -9.46 18.89
N GLN A 39 -9.94 -8.61 19.90
CA GLN A 39 -10.10 -7.16 19.75
C GLN A 39 -8.95 -6.57 18.95
N VAL A 40 -7.71 -6.97 19.20
CA VAL A 40 -6.55 -6.55 18.40
C VAL A 40 -6.70 -7.00 16.95
N VAL A 41 -7.03 -8.25 16.67
CA VAL A 41 -7.14 -8.75 15.29
C VAL A 41 -8.34 -8.16 14.54
N THR A 42 -9.45 -7.87 15.24
CA THR A 42 -10.68 -7.34 14.61
C THR A 42 -10.78 -5.83 14.59
N LYS A 43 -10.12 -5.13 15.52
CA LYS A 43 -10.11 -3.67 15.64
C LYS A 43 -8.75 -3.05 15.37
N SER A 44 -7.70 -3.84 15.11
CA SER A 44 -6.48 -3.29 14.51
C SER A 44 -6.97 -2.53 13.30
N PRO A 45 -6.68 -1.22 13.19
CA PRO A 45 -6.86 -0.54 11.93
C PRO A 45 -5.92 -1.30 11.00
N LEU A 46 -6.48 -2.24 10.23
CA LEU A 46 -5.90 -2.58 8.95
C LEU A 46 -5.70 -1.19 8.34
N ILE A 47 -4.43 -0.78 8.22
CA ILE A 47 -4.12 0.42 7.47
C ILE A 47 -4.63 0.05 6.09
N GLU A 48 -5.87 0.44 5.80
CA GLU A 48 -6.48 0.20 4.52
C GLU A 48 -5.52 0.88 3.55
N PRO A 49 -4.83 0.09 2.72
CA PRO A 49 -3.88 0.68 1.79
C PRO A 49 -4.68 1.70 0.99
N LYS A 50 -4.24 2.97 0.99
CA LYS A 50 -4.94 4.05 0.25
C LYS A 50 -5.22 3.65 -1.21
N PHE A 51 -4.40 2.75 -1.73
CA PHE A 51 -4.53 2.16 -3.05
C PHE A 51 -4.55 0.63 -2.98
N SER A 52 -5.38 0.00 -3.80
CA SER A 52 -5.36 -1.47 -3.95
C SER A 52 -3.99 -1.97 -4.45
N PRO A 53 -3.59 -3.21 -4.11
CA PRO A 53 -2.32 -3.77 -4.57
C PRO A 53 -2.16 -3.75 -6.11
N ASP A 54 -3.24 -3.97 -6.85
CA ASP A 54 -3.23 -3.94 -8.31
C ASP A 54 -3.04 -2.52 -8.87
N PHE A 55 -3.67 -1.53 -8.22
CA PHE A 55 -3.46 -0.13 -8.56
C PHE A 55 -2.01 0.28 -8.30
N GLN A 56 -1.44 -0.10 -7.15
CA GLN A 56 -0.04 0.19 -6.81
C GLN A 56 0.93 -0.36 -7.86
N LYS A 57 0.77 -1.64 -8.26
CA LYS A 57 1.59 -2.25 -9.31
C LYS A 57 1.48 -1.51 -10.64
N THR A 58 0.27 -1.11 -11.01
CA THR A 58 0.01 -0.39 -12.26
C THR A 58 0.66 1.00 -12.24
N ALA A 59 0.48 1.76 -11.15
CA ALA A 59 1.09 3.07 -10.95
C ALA A 59 2.63 2.99 -10.98
N ILE A 60 3.22 2.00 -10.29
CA ILE A 60 4.67 1.78 -10.32
C ILE A 60 5.15 1.52 -11.75
N ARG A 61 4.45 0.69 -12.53
CA ARG A 61 4.81 0.40 -13.92
C ARG A 61 4.76 1.66 -14.80
N GLN A 62 3.74 2.50 -14.64
CA GLN A 62 3.62 3.75 -15.38
C GLN A 62 4.72 4.75 -14.99
N LEU A 63 5.05 4.87 -13.70
CA LEU A 63 6.17 5.70 -13.23
C LEU A 63 7.51 5.26 -13.82
N VAL A 64 7.76 3.95 -13.89
CA VAL A 64 8.97 3.41 -14.54
C VAL A 64 8.98 3.75 -16.03
N GLY A 65 7.83 3.69 -16.71
CA GLY A 65 7.70 4.11 -18.11
C GLY A 65 8.04 5.58 -18.32
N ILE A 66 7.48 6.47 -17.50
CA ILE A 66 7.75 7.92 -17.51
C ILE A 66 9.24 8.20 -17.28
N ALA A 67 9.86 7.54 -16.30
CA ALA A 67 11.29 7.70 -16.02
C ALA A 67 12.17 7.26 -17.20
N ASN A 68 11.80 6.17 -17.87
CA ASN A 68 12.49 5.71 -19.07
C ASN A 68 12.34 6.69 -20.24
N ASN A 69 11.12 7.21 -20.47
CA ASN A 69 10.86 8.22 -21.49
C ASN A 69 11.71 9.48 -21.24
N LEU A 70 11.73 9.98 -20.00
CA LEU A 70 12.58 11.10 -19.61
C LEU A 70 14.06 10.85 -19.91
N ASN A 71 14.58 9.68 -19.51
CA ASN A 71 15.98 9.31 -19.76
C ASN A 71 16.33 9.20 -21.26
N GLN A 72 15.36 8.83 -22.11
CA GLN A 72 15.55 8.82 -23.55
C GLN A 72 15.58 10.25 -24.10
N LEU A 73 14.68 11.12 -23.65
CA LEU A 73 14.64 12.53 -24.08
C LEU A 73 15.91 13.27 -23.67
N THR A 74 16.42 13.05 -22.46
CA THR A 74 17.69 13.64 -22.01
C THR A 74 18.86 13.23 -22.91
N ARG A 75 18.94 11.94 -23.27
CA ARG A 75 19.97 11.44 -24.20
C ARG A 75 19.81 12.02 -25.60
N LEU A 76 18.59 12.09 -26.12
CA LEU A 76 18.30 12.65 -27.44
C LEU A 76 18.62 14.15 -27.51
N ALA A 77 18.27 14.92 -26.48
CA ALA A 77 18.57 16.35 -26.40
C ALA A 77 20.07 16.61 -26.33
N HIS A 78 20.83 15.75 -25.62
CA HIS A 78 22.28 15.83 -25.58
C HIS A 78 22.94 15.54 -26.95
N ILE A 79 22.38 14.61 -27.74
CA ILE A 79 22.94 14.21 -29.04
C ILE A 79 22.53 15.18 -30.17
N ASN A 80 21.26 15.55 -30.24
CA ASN A 80 20.65 16.23 -31.39
C ASN A 80 20.20 17.68 -31.11
N GLY A 81 20.45 18.19 -29.90
CA GLY A 81 19.92 19.48 -29.44
C GLY A 81 18.45 19.40 -29.01
N THR A 82 18.02 20.39 -28.22
CA THR A 82 16.71 20.40 -27.54
C THR A 82 15.51 20.62 -28.46
N THR A 83 15.70 21.23 -29.62
CA THR A 83 14.62 21.62 -30.55
C THR A 83 13.87 20.41 -31.10
N SER A 84 14.56 19.28 -31.28
CA SER A 84 13.99 18.03 -31.80
C SER A 84 13.18 17.24 -30.76
N THR A 85 13.17 17.68 -29.50
CA THR A 85 12.64 16.92 -28.35
C THR A 85 11.34 17.52 -27.80
N GLN A 86 10.95 18.71 -28.25
CA GLN A 86 9.87 19.52 -27.64
C GLN A 86 8.51 18.79 -27.63
N GLN A 87 8.09 18.20 -28.76
CA GLN A 87 6.81 17.48 -28.84
C GLN A 87 6.76 16.27 -27.89
N ALA A 88 7.87 15.58 -27.72
CA ALA A 88 7.95 14.43 -26.84
C ALA A 88 8.00 14.83 -25.36
N ILE A 89 8.55 16.01 -25.03
CA ILE A 89 8.45 16.60 -23.68
C ILE A 89 7.00 16.94 -23.36
N ASP A 90 6.25 17.53 -24.30
CA ASP A 90 4.83 17.84 -24.11
C ASP A 90 3.98 16.57 -23.91
N GLN A 91 4.32 15.50 -24.62
CA GLN A 91 3.67 14.20 -24.43
C GLN A 91 3.97 13.59 -23.05
N LEU A 92 5.24 13.66 -22.60
CA LEU A 92 5.64 13.19 -21.28
C LEU A 92 4.92 13.96 -20.16
N ARG A 93 4.74 15.27 -20.32
CA ARG A 93 3.95 16.09 -19.38
C ARG A 93 2.51 15.59 -19.25
N LYS A 94 1.85 15.29 -20.37
CA LYS A 94 0.48 14.73 -20.36
C LYS A 94 0.41 13.38 -19.65
N GLU A 95 1.39 12.50 -19.85
CA GLU A 95 1.45 11.20 -19.16
C GLU A 95 1.58 11.36 -17.64
N VAL A 96 2.41 12.31 -17.19
CA VAL A 96 2.56 12.66 -15.77
C VAL A 96 1.27 13.24 -15.20
N ASP A 97 0.60 14.13 -15.92
CA ASP A 97 -0.67 14.74 -15.48
C ASP A 97 -1.79 13.69 -15.34
N LEU A 98 -1.87 12.76 -16.30
CA LEU A 98 -2.83 11.65 -16.25
C LEU A 98 -2.57 10.73 -15.05
N LEU A 99 -1.30 10.40 -14.78
CA LEU A 99 -0.93 9.62 -13.61
C LEU A 99 -1.26 10.35 -12.31
N TRP A 100 -1.02 11.66 -12.25
CA TRP A 100 -1.41 12.49 -11.10
C TRP A 100 -2.91 12.50 -10.84
N GLN A 101 -3.74 12.61 -11.88
CA GLN A 101 -5.20 12.54 -11.74
C GLN A 101 -5.68 11.18 -11.24
N GLN A 102 -4.98 10.10 -11.58
CA GLN A 102 -5.28 8.75 -11.09
C GLN A 102 -4.92 8.59 -9.62
N LEU A 103 -3.80 9.18 -9.17
CA LEU A 103 -3.32 9.12 -7.79
C LEU A 103 -4.05 10.09 -6.83
N ALA A 104 -4.69 11.15 -7.35
CA ALA A 104 -5.39 12.16 -6.57
C ALA A 104 -6.83 11.75 -6.17
N LYS A 105 -7.26 10.54 -6.54
CA LYS A 105 -8.49 9.90 -6.04
C LYS A 105 -8.24 9.18 -4.72
#